data_AF-A0A800G2E1-F1
#
_entry.id   AF-A0A800G2E1-F1
#
_cell.length_a   1.000
_cell.length_b   1.000
_cell.length_c   1.000
_cell.angle_alpha   90.00
_cell.angle_beta   90.00
_cell.angle_gamma   90.00
#
_symmetry.space_group_name_H-M   'P 1'
#
loop_
_entity.id
_entity.type
_entity.pdbx_description
1 polymer ?
#
loop_
_entity_poly.entity_id
_entity_poly.type
_entity_poly.pdbx_seq_one_letter_code
_entity_poly.pdbx_strand_id
1 'polypeptide(L)'
;EEEEEEDEEDEEDEEDEEEEEEEEEEEEEEEEPDSLLTPVSPPVRDQLEPAELLHEAGSLFLREGRVAVSLLQRGFSLDFDMACALLDELQDVGLIGPYKGGQKRDILLSSEEWEAQAASR
;
A
#
# COMPACT_ATOMS: atom_id res chain seq x y z
N GLU A 1 20.59 -43.85 46.82
CA GLU A 1 21.85 -44.60 46.86
C GLU A 1 21.45 -46.01 46.46
N GLU A 2 21.65 -46.52 45.25
CA GLU A 2 22.52 -46.25 44.09
C GLU A 2 21.70 -46.83 42.89
N GLU A 3 21.52 -46.17 41.73
CA GLU A 3 22.35 -46.25 40.51
C GLU A 3 22.99 -47.65 40.35
N GLU A 4 22.78 -48.45 39.31
CA GLU A 4 23.13 -48.31 37.88
C GLU A 4 22.39 -49.46 37.12
N GLU A 5 21.70 -49.21 36.01
CA GLU A 5 22.13 -49.33 34.59
C GLU A 5 22.31 -50.77 34.08
N GLU A 6 21.59 -51.11 33.01
CA GLU A 6 22.03 -52.09 32.00
C GLU A 6 21.26 -51.79 30.69
N ASP A 7 22.00 -51.17 29.77
CA ASP A 7 21.83 -51.15 28.31
C ASP A 7 21.52 -52.55 27.74
N GLU A 8 20.79 -52.58 26.63
CA GLU A 8 21.27 -53.26 25.41
C GLU A 8 20.39 -52.85 24.21
N GLU A 9 21.11 -52.35 23.20
CA GLU A 9 20.71 -51.74 21.94
C GLU A 9 20.14 -52.77 20.94
N ASP A 10 19.42 -52.29 19.92
CA ASP A 10 19.63 -52.65 18.50
C ASP A 10 18.53 -51.95 17.66
N GLU A 11 18.90 -50.99 16.80
CA GLU A 11 19.13 -51.15 15.34
C GLU A 11 17.79 -51.13 14.57
N GLU A 12 17.56 -50.38 13.50
CA GLU A 12 18.29 -49.37 12.71
C GLU A 12 17.24 -48.81 11.70
N ASP A 13 17.71 -47.94 10.80
CA ASP A 13 17.09 -47.48 9.54
C ASP A 13 16.05 -46.36 9.63
N GLU A 14 16.47 -45.10 9.41
CA GLU A 14 16.74 -44.48 8.08
C GLU A 14 15.43 -44.00 7.45
N GLU A 15 15.19 -42.69 7.53
CA GLU A 15 15.08 -41.84 6.33
C GLU A 15 15.00 -40.38 6.79
N ASP A 16 16.16 -39.76 6.67
CA ASP A 16 16.38 -38.34 6.39
C ASP A 16 15.49 -37.93 5.20
N GLU A 17 14.71 -36.85 5.32
CA GLU A 17 14.43 -35.95 4.20
C GLU A 17 13.75 -34.69 4.76
N GLU A 18 14.57 -33.65 4.88
CA GLU A 18 14.16 -32.26 5.01
C GLU A 18 13.27 -31.87 3.82
N GLU A 19 12.06 -31.34 4.05
CA GLU A 19 11.49 -30.34 3.15
C GLU A 19 10.71 -29.29 3.99
N GLU A 20 11.37 -28.16 4.21
CA GLU A 20 10.72 -26.88 4.47
C GLU A 20 9.97 -26.49 3.19
N GLU A 21 8.63 -26.42 3.20
CA GLU A 21 7.90 -25.68 2.16
C GLU A 21 6.79 -24.83 2.80
N GLU A 22 7.20 -23.58 3.02
CA GLU A 22 6.49 -22.32 2.76
C GLU A 22 5.03 -22.20 3.22
N GLU A 23 4.86 -21.36 4.25
CA GLU A 23 3.60 -20.69 4.57
C GLU A 23 3.17 -19.81 3.38
N GLU A 24 2.44 -20.38 2.42
CA GLU A 24 1.63 -19.58 1.50
C GLU A 24 0.40 -19.09 2.26
N GLU A 25 0.56 -17.99 3.00
CA GLU A 25 -0.55 -17.14 3.38
C GLU A 25 -1.10 -16.50 2.10
N GLU A 26 -2.03 -17.19 1.44
CA GLU A 26 -2.95 -16.55 0.50
C GLU A 26 -3.81 -15.56 1.30
N GLU A 27 -3.31 -14.33 1.42
CA GLU A 27 -4.17 -13.19 1.77
C GLU A 27 -5.14 -13.01 0.60
N GLU A 28 -6.28 -13.71 0.68
CA GLU A 28 -7.49 -13.33 -0.03
C GLU A 28 -7.88 -11.94 0.48
N GLU A 29 -7.37 -10.88 -0.18
CA GLU A 29 -7.96 -9.55 -0.08
C GLU A 29 -9.37 -9.66 -0.70
N GLU A 30 -10.33 -10.06 0.13
CA GLU A 30 -11.75 -9.86 -0.10
C GLU A 30 -11.97 -8.35 -0.19
N GLU A 31 -11.81 -7.79 -1.40
CA GLU A 31 -12.26 -6.44 -1.70
C GLU A 31 -13.79 -6.43 -1.61
N GLU A 32 -14.30 -6.23 -0.40
CA GLU A 32 -15.71 -5.97 -0.15
C GLU A 32 -16.13 -4.80 -1.06
N PRO A 33 -17.16 -4.97 -1.91
CA PRO A 33 -17.74 -3.83 -2.59
C PRO A 33 -18.56 -3.05 -1.55
N ASP A 34 -17.90 -2.19 -0.77
CA ASP A 34 -18.54 -1.20 0.12
C ASP A 34 -19.17 -0.09 -0.73
N SER A 35 -20.24 -0.50 -1.40
CA SER A 35 -21.17 0.35 -2.09
C SER A 35 -22.29 0.68 -1.12
N LEU A 36 -22.07 1.47 -0.06
CA LEU A 36 -23.15 2.18 0.65
C LEU A 36 -22.66 3.27 1.62
N LEU A 37 -21.85 4.24 1.19
CA LEU A 37 -21.78 5.53 1.88
C LEU A 37 -21.72 6.69 0.88
N THR A 38 -22.82 7.42 0.77
CA THR A 38 -22.80 8.82 0.34
C THR A 38 -22.21 9.67 1.47
N PRO A 39 -20.99 10.22 1.37
CA PRO A 39 -20.64 11.38 2.16
C PRO A 39 -21.29 12.61 1.52
N VAL A 40 -22.33 13.16 2.15
CA VAL A 40 -22.87 14.50 1.86
C VAL A 40 -21.94 15.57 2.44
N SER A 41 -20.66 15.50 2.09
CA SER A 41 -19.71 16.59 2.35
C SER A 41 -19.63 17.46 1.09
N PRO A 42 -19.62 18.80 1.22
CA PRO A 42 -19.36 19.66 0.06
C PRO A 42 -17.99 19.27 -0.53
N PRO A 43 -17.88 19.11 -1.86
CA PRO A 43 -16.64 18.70 -2.49
C PRO A 43 -15.54 19.71 -2.13
N VAL A 44 -14.48 19.26 -1.46
CA VAL A 44 -13.30 20.08 -1.16
C VAL A 44 -12.69 20.59 -2.47
N ARG A 45 -12.85 19.82 -3.56
CA ARG A 45 -12.51 20.20 -4.92
C ARG A 45 -13.03 21.57 -5.38
N ASP A 46 -14.22 21.99 -4.97
CA ASP A 46 -14.81 23.25 -5.48
C ASP A 46 -14.15 24.49 -4.87
N GLN A 47 -13.27 24.30 -3.88
CA GLN A 47 -12.61 25.37 -3.13
C GLN A 47 -11.12 25.52 -3.45
N LEU A 48 -10.54 24.56 -4.19
CA LEU A 48 -9.11 24.51 -4.51
C LEU A 48 -8.90 24.52 -6.01
N GLU A 49 -7.90 25.28 -6.47
CA GLU A 49 -7.48 25.20 -7.87
C GLU A 49 -6.94 23.79 -8.15
N PRO A 50 -7.08 23.27 -9.39
CA PRO A 50 -6.63 21.92 -9.73
C PRO A 50 -5.14 21.69 -9.43
N ALA A 51 -4.31 22.73 -9.57
CA ALA A 51 -2.89 22.67 -9.21
C ALA A 51 -2.65 22.54 -7.69
N GLU A 52 -3.44 23.23 -6.86
CA GLU A 52 -3.35 23.14 -5.40
C GLU A 52 -3.83 21.78 -4.91
N LEU A 53 -4.93 21.28 -5.47
CA LEU A 53 -5.47 19.96 -5.15
C LEU A 53 -4.46 18.84 -5.48
N LEU A 54 -3.78 18.93 -6.62
CA LEU A 54 -2.72 17.99 -6.99
C LEU A 54 -1.56 18.03 -6.01
N HIS A 55 -1.12 19.23 -5.61
CA HIS A 55 -0.07 19.37 -4.61
C HIS A 55 -0.46 18.74 -3.27
N GLU A 56 -1.65 19.08 -2.77
CA GLU A 56 -2.16 18.60 -1.48
C GLU A 56 -2.34 17.07 -1.48
N ALA A 57 -2.79 16.49 -2.60
CA ALA A 57 -2.88 15.06 -2.79
C ALA A 57 -1.51 14.37 -2.79
N GLY A 58 -0.50 14.98 -3.41
CA GLY A 58 0.87 14.46 -3.36
C GLY A 58 1.45 14.47 -1.95
N SER A 59 1.26 15.56 -1.21
CA SER A 59 1.67 15.67 0.20
C SER A 59 0.96 14.64 1.08
N LEU A 60 -0.32 14.36 0.80
CA LEU A 60 -1.06 13.31 1.48
C LEU A 60 -0.41 11.93 1.28
N PHE A 61 -0.06 11.58 0.04
CA PHE A 61 0.60 10.29 -0.24
C PHE A 61 1.97 10.17 0.40
N LEU A 62 2.76 11.25 0.43
CA LEU A 62 4.05 11.29 1.10
C LEU A 62 3.94 11.09 2.61
N ARG A 63 2.93 11.72 3.22
CA ARG A 63 2.65 11.57 4.66
C ARG A 63 2.20 10.16 5.01
N GLU A 64 1.30 9.59 4.20
CA GLU A 64 0.76 8.24 4.43
C GLU A 64 1.72 7.12 3.97
N GLY A 65 2.72 7.44 3.15
CA GLY A 65 3.69 6.48 2.59
C GLY A 65 3.07 5.45 1.64
N ARG A 66 1.85 5.68 1.17
CA ARG A 66 1.15 4.78 0.24
C ARG A 66 0.26 5.56 -0.72
N VAL A 67 0.13 5.06 -1.93
CA VAL A 67 -0.67 5.66 -3.00
C VAL A 67 -1.90 4.79 -3.26
N ALA A 68 -3.10 5.36 -3.05
CA ALA A 68 -4.35 4.64 -3.28
C ALA A 68 -5.47 5.61 -3.71
N VAL A 69 -6.39 5.12 -4.54
CA VAL A 69 -7.57 5.90 -4.99
C VAL A 69 -8.47 6.25 -3.79
N SER A 70 -8.69 5.28 -2.90
CA SER A 70 -9.53 5.45 -1.70
C SER A 70 -9.02 6.55 -0.75
N LEU A 71 -7.70 6.82 -0.72
CA LEU A 71 -7.11 7.93 0.03
C LEU A 71 -7.58 9.29 -0.50
N LEU A 72 -7.66 9.44 -1.82
CA LEU A 72 -8.12 10.67 -2.46
C LEU A 72 -9.62 10.85 -2.31
N GLN A 73 -10.40 9.78 -2.48
CA GLN A 73 -11.85 9.83 -2.33
C GLN A 73 -12.26 10.30 -0.94
N ARG A 74 -11.64 9.76 0.12
CA ARG A 74 -11.95 10.18 1.51
C ARG A 74 -11.32 11.50 1.92
N GLY A 75 -10.13 11.82 1.39
CA GLY A 75 -9.40 13.06 1.75
C GLY A 75 -10.00 14.29 1.09
N PHE A 76 -10.31 14.20 -0.19
CA PHE A 76 -10.72 15.34 -1.03
C PHE A 76 -12.19 15.27 -1.48
N SER A 77 -12.93 14.23 -1.07
CA SER A 77 -14.32 13.99 -1.51
C SER A 77 -14.45 13.95 -3.03
N LEU A 78 -13.53 13.24 -3.68
CA LEU A 78 -13.47 13.08 -5.13
C LEU A 78 -14.18 11.81 -5.59
N ASP A 79 -14.78 11.86 -6.77
CA ASP A 79 -15.27 10.66 -7.47
C ASP A 79 -14.10 9.77 -7.92
N PHE A 80 -14.38 8.48 -8.14
CA PHE A 80 -13.38 7.49 -8.59
C PHE A 80 -12.64 7.95 -9.86
N ASP A 81 -13.38 8.37 -10.88
CA ASP A 81 -12.81 8.84 -12.16
C ASP A 81 -11.86 10.03 -11.98
N MET A 82 -12.23 10.95 -11.06
CA MET A 82 -11.44 12.14 -10.76
C MET A 82 -10.21 11.83 -9.92
N ALA A 83 -10.32 10.89 -8.98
CA ALA A 83 -9.17 10.39 -8.24
C ALA A 83 -8.20 9.63 -9.15
N CYS A 84 -8.69 8.87 -10.14
CA CYS A 84 -7.86 8.24 -11.17
C CYS A 84 -7.13 9.27 -12.03
N ALA A 85 -7.83 10.28 -12.53
CA ALA A 85 -7.22 11.36 -13.30
C ALA A 85 -6.12 12.08 -12.49
N LEU A 86 -6.39 12.36 -11.21
CA LEU A 86 -5.42 13.01 -10.33
C LEU A 86 -4.18 12.12 -10.10
N LEU A 87 -4.37 10.81 -9.96
CA LEU A 87 -3.27 9.86 -9.87
C LEU A 87 -2.41 9.88 -11.13
N ASP A 88 -3.03 9.94 -12.31
CA ASP A 88 -2.30 10.00 -13.57
C ASP A 88 -1.52 11.31 -13.69
N GLU A 89 -2.07 12.44 -13.25
CA GLU A 89 -1.33 13.71 -13.18
C GLU A 89 -0.16 13.63 -12.18
N LEU A 90 -0.33 12.99 -11.03
CA LEU A 90 0.75 12.75 -10.06
C LEU A 90 1.84 11.81 -10.60
N GLN A 91 1.47 10.91 -11.52
CA GLN A 91 2.41 10.06 -12.23
C GLN A 91 3.17 10.86 -13.30
N ASP A 92 2.49 11.76 -14.02
CA ASP A 92 3.09 12.62 -15.07
C ASP A 92 4.13 13.59 -14.50
N VAL A 93 3.86 14.17 -13.33
CA VAL A 93 4.84 15.02 -12.60
C VAL A 93 5.99 14.20 -12.00
N GLY A 94 5.89 12.87 -11.99
CA GLY A 94 6.92 11.97 -11.49
C GLY A 94 6.93 11.79 -9.96
N LEU A 95 5.83 12.10 -9.27
CA LEU A 95 5.72 11.80 -7.83
C LEU A 95 5.55 10.30 -7.58
N ILE A 96 4.75 9.63 -8.42
CA ILE A 96 4.42 8.21 -8.27
C ILE A 96 4.88 7.40 -9.49
N GLY A 97 5.25 6.15 -9.24
CA GLY A 97 5.59 5.18 -10.28
C GLY A 97 4.35 4.56 -10.95
N PRO A 98 4.56 3.85 -12.07
CA PRO A 98 3.50 3.14 -12.76
C PRO A 98 2.90 2.03 -11.87
N TYR A 99 1.61 1.78 -12.03
CA TYR A 99 0.93 0.68 -11.34
C TYR A 99 1.38 -0.68 -11.91
N LYS A 100 1.86 -1.58 -11.04
CA LYS A 100 2.42 -2.90 -11.42
C LYS A 100 1.45 -4.08 -11.24
N GLY A 101 0.16 -3.84 -11.03
CA GLY A 101 -0.86 -4.90 -10.96
C GLY A 101 -0.78 -5.71 -9.67
N GLY A 102 -1.50 -5.27 -8.63
CA GLY A 102 -1.54 -5.93 -7.31
C GLY A 102 -0.58 -5.35 -6.27
N GLN A 103 0.38 -4.53 -6.66
CA GLN A 103 1.28 -3.85 -5.71
C GLN A 103 0.96 -2.36 -5.55
N LYS A 104 1.23 -1.86 -4.33
CA LYS A 104 1.17 -0.43 -3.99
C LYS A 104 2.05 0.35 -4.97
N ARG A 105 1.58 1.50 -5.46
CA ARG A 105 2.42 2.32 -6.34
C ARG A 105 3.61 2.85 -5.55
N ASP A 106 4.80 2.78 -6.15
CA ASP A 106 6.02 3.34 -5.59
C ASP A 106 5.92 4.87 -5.57
N ILE A 107 6.34 5.50 -4.47
CA ILE A 107 6.51 6.95 -4.40
C ILE A 107 7.97 7.27 -4.74
N LEU A 108 8.18 8.11 -5.75
CA LEU A 108 9.49 8.39 -6.33
C LEU A 108 10.18 9.63 -5.73
N LEU A 109 9.41 10.57 -5.18
CA LEU A 109 9.92 11.79 -4.54
C LEU A 109 9.75 11.74 -3.03
N SER A 110 10.54 12.53 -2.30
CA SER A 110 10.34 12.77 -0.87
C SER A 110 9.42 13.97 -0.61
N SER A 111 8.91 14.09 0.63
CA SER A 111 8.06 15.23 1.05
C SER A 111 8.76 16.56 0.81
N GLU A 112 10.06 16.63 1.12
CA GLU A 112 10.86 17.84 0.96
C GLU A 112 11.01 18.24 -0.52
N GLU A 113 11.25 17.27 -1.42
CA GLU A 113 11.35 17.53 -2.85
C GLU A 113 10.02 17.98 -3.46
N TRP A 114 8.93 17.39 -3.00
CA TRP A 114 7.59 17.77 -3.45
C TRP A 114 7.21 19.19 -3.04
N GLU A 115 7.46 19.54 -1.78
CA GLU A 115 7.25 20.90 -1.28
C GLU A 115 8.14 21.92 -2.01
N ALA A 116 9.38 21.54 -2.35
CA ALA A 116 10.28 22.39 -3.13
C ALA A 116 9.76 22.61 -4.57
N GLN A 117 9.18 21.60 -5.21
CA GLN A 117 8.56 21.75 -6.54
C GLN A 117 7.34 22.67 -6.51
N ALA A 118 6.55 22.62 -5.44
CA ALA A 118 5.39 23.49 -5.27
C ALA A 118 5.78 24.94 -4.98
N ALA A 119 6.81 25.15 -4.14
CA ALA A 119 7.31 26.48 -3.82
C ALA A 119 7.99 27.18 -5.01
N SER A 120 8.45 26.40 -6.01
CA SER A 120 9.08 26.93 -7.21
C SER A 120 8.09 27.33 -8.32
N ARG A 121 6.79 27.09 -8.12
CA ARG A 121 5.73 27.25 -9.12
C ARG A 121 4.92 28.52 -8.91
#